data_AF-A0A9D6JKZ3-F1
#
_entry.id   AF-A0A9D6JKZ3-F1
#
_cell.length_a   1.000
_cell.length_b   1.000
_cell.length_c   1.000
_cell.angle_alpha   90.00
_cell.angle_beta   90.00
_cell.angle_gamma   90.00
#
_symmetry.space_group_name_H-M   'P 1'
#
loop_
_entity.id
_entity.type
_entity.pdbx_description
1 polymer ?
#
loop_
_entity_poly.entity_id
_entity_poly.type
_entity_poly.pdbx_seq_one_letter_code
_entity_poly.pdbx_strand_id
1 'polypeptide(L)' 'KYKQYREKQASLSKEFQTVNNQELSIFQDIIKGVSQKLAKEEGYGLIMQAEGVVYYDESYNITSKILTRLKADLPKK' A
#
# COMPACT_ATOMS: atom_id res chain seq x y z
N LYS A 1 -40.89 -0.74 3.90
CA LYS A 1 -39.89 -0.91 4.98
C LYS A 1 -38.74 -1.84 4.57
N TYR A 2 -38.94 -3.14 4.31
CA TYR A 2 -37.86 -4.06 3.91
C TYR A 2 -37.06 -3.67 2.64
N LYS A 3 -37.70 -3.06 1.64
CA LYS A 3 -37.01 -2.57 0.43
C LYS A 3 -36.02 -1.44 0.74
N GLN A 4 -36.43 -0.47 1.55
CA GLN A 4 -35.59 0.66 1.98
C GLN A 4 -34.38 0.20 2.82
N TYR A 5 -34.53 -0.83 3.66
CA TYR A 5 -33.39 -1.39 4.40
C TYR A 5 -32.39 -2.08 3.47
N ARG A 6 -32.86 -2.82 2.45
CA ARG A 6 -31.99 -3.44 1.46
C ARG A 6 -31.25 -2.42 0.59
N GLU A 7 -31.94 -1.38 0.16
CA GLU A 7 -31.34 -0.26 -0.59
C GLU A 7 -30.28 0.46 0.26
N LYS A 8 -30.58 0.72 1.54
CA LYS A 8 -29.61 1.33 2.47
C LYS A 8 -28.41 0.44 2.73
N GLN A 9 -28.60 -0.87 2.87
CA GLN A 9 -27.50 -1.83 3.04
C GLN A 9 -26.59 -1.88 1.81
N ALA A 10 -27.16 -1.83 0.60
CA ALA A 10 -26.40 -1.77 -0.65
C ALA A 10 -25.60 -0.44 -0.76
N SER A 11 -26.21 0.69 -0.38
CA SER A 11 -25.51 1.99 -0.34
C SER A 11 -24.33 1.95 0.63
N LEU A 12 -24.55 1.49 1.86
CA LEU A 12 -23.50 1.40 2.88
C LEU A 12 -22.37 0.48 2.45
N SER A 13 -22.67 -0.67 1.84
CA SER A 13 -21.63 -1.57 1.31
C SER A 13 -20.79 -0.91 0.23
N LYS A 14 -21.41 -0.11 -0.64
CA LYS A 14 -20.72 0.60 -1.72
C LYS A 14 -19.86 1.74 -1.17
N GLU A 15 -20.37 2.49 -0.21
CA GLU A 15 -19.63 3.54 0.50
C GLU A 15 -18.42 2.95 1.22
N PHE A 16 -18.61 1.85 1.95
CA PHE A 16 -17.52 1.15 2.63
C PHE A 16 -16.43 0.69 1.65
N GLN A 17 -16.80 0.06 0.53
CA GLN A 17 -15.85 -0.32 -0.50
C GLN A 17 -15.10 0.88 -1.08
N THR A 18 -15.81 2.00 -1.30
CA THR A 18 -15.20 3.22 -1.85
C THR A 18 -14.17 3.80 -0.89
N VAL A 19 -14.53 3.94 0.39
CA VAL A 19 -13.61 4.45 1.43
C VAL A 19 -12.41 3.52 1.59
N ASN A 20 -12.65 2.21 1.67
CA ASN A 20 -11.57 1.23 1.80
C ASN A 20 -10.59 1.27 0.62
N ASN A 21 -11.10 1.41 -0.61
CA ASN A 21 -10.25 1.55 -1.80
C ASN A 21 -9.45 2.85 -1.78
N GLN A 22 -10.05 3.96 -1.31
CA GLN A 22 -9.36 5.24 -1.15
C GLN A 22 -8.23 5.15 -0.12
N GLU A 23 -8.50 4.55 1.04
CA GLU A 23 -7.50 4.34 2.10
C GLU A 23 -6.34 3.45 1.61
N LEU A 24 -6.65 2.38 0.89
CA LEU A 24 -5.64 1.50 0.30
C LEU A 24 -4.76 2.25 -0.72
N SER A 25 -5.36 3.09 -1.56
CA SER A 25 -4.62 3.92 -2.53
C SER A 25 -3.66 4.88 -1.82
N ILE A 26 -4.12 5.56 -0.77
CA ILE A 26 -3.28 6.46 0.03
C ILE A 26 -2.10 5.69 0.63
N PHE A 27 -2.35 4.49 1.16
CA PHE A 27 -1.29 3.65 1.71
C PHE A 27 -0.26 3.22 0.65
N GLN A 28 -0.72 2.86 -0.55
CA GLN A 28 0.16 2.53 -1.68
C GLN A 28 1.03 3.73 -2.09
N ASP A 29 0.47 4.94 -2.12
CA ASP A 29 1.23 6.16 -2.43
C ASP A 29 2.31 6.46 -1.38
N ILE A 30 2.01 6.23 -0.10
CA ILE A 30 2.99 6.36 0.98
C ILE A 30 4.14 5.36 0.79
N ILE A 31 3.83 4.08 0.54
CA ILE A 31 4.85 3.05 0.27
C ILE A 31 5.71 3.45 -0.93
N LYS A 32 5.09 3.92 -2.01
CA LYS A 32 5.81 4.36 -3.21
C LYS A 32 6.75 5.51 -2.90
N GLY A 33 6.29 6.50 -2.13
CA GLY A 33 7.12 7.62 -1.69
C GLY A 33 8.33 7.18 -0.87
N VAL A 34 8.12 6.28 0.11
CA VAL A 34 9.22 5.73 0.92
C VAL A 34 10.20 4.92 0.06
N SER A 35 9.70 4.09 -0.85
CA SER A 35 10.52 3.29 -1.76
C SER A 35 11.38 4.16 -2.66
N GLN A 36 10.83 5.27 -3.18
CA GLN A 36 11.58 6.23 -3.99
C GLN A 36 12.66 6.97 -3.20
N LYS A 37 12.40 7.34 -1.94
CA LYS A 37 13.42 7.94 -1.08
C LYS A 37 14.55 6.95 -0.82
N LEU A 38 14.22 5.71 -0.44
CA LEU A 38 15.20 4.64 -0.24
C LEU A 38 16.01 4.38 -1.50
N ALA A 39 15.37 4.38 -2.68
CA ALA A 39 16.02 4.24 -3.98
C ALA A 39 17.13 5.28 -4.18
N LYS A 40 16.82 6.55 -3.90
CA LYS A 40 17.76 7.66 -4.05
C LYS A 40 18.89 7.64 -3.01
N GLU A 41 18.56 7.32 -1.76
CA GLU A 41 19.51 7.31 -0.64
C GLU A 41 20.55 6.18 -0.78
N GLU A 42 20.12 4.99 -1.20
CA GLU A 42 20.99 3.81 -1.33
C GLU A 42 21.49 3.57 -2.77
N GLY A 43 21.11 4.43 -3.72
CA GLY A 43 21.61 4.38 -5.10
C GLY A 43 21.02 3.27 -5.96
N TYR A 44 19.80 2.80 -5.66
CA TYR A 44 19.11 1.82 -6.50
C TYR A 44 18.67 2.46 -7.82
N GLY A 45 19.09 1.89 -8.95
CA GLY A 45 18.66 2.32 -10.28
C GLY A 45 17.26 1.83 -10.67
N LEU A 46 16.79 0.74 -10.05
CA LEU A 46 15.49 0.12 -10.32
C LEU A 46 15.00 -0.67 -9.11
N ILE A 47 13.71 -0.56 -8.79
CA ILE A 47 13.01 -1.43 -7.84
C ILE A 47 11.87 -2.11 -8.61
N MET A 48 11.79 -3.43 -8.50
CA MET A 48 10.71 -4.22 -9.09
C MET A 48 9.78 -4.72 -7.99
N GLN A 49 8.48 -4.77 -8.29
CA GLN A 49 7.52 -5.46 -7.43
C GLN A 49 7.76 -6.97 -7.52
N ALA A 50 7.57 -7.69 -6.41
CA ALA A 50 7.74 -9.14 -6.40
C ALA A 50 6.71 -9.84 -7.33
N GLU A 51 5.52 -9.28 -7.46
CA GLU A 51 4.49 -9.73 -8.39
C GLU A 51 4.98 -9.49 -9.84
N GLY A 52 5.42 -10.57 -10.49
CA GLY A 52 5.97 -10.53 -11.85
C GLY A 52 7.46 -10.90 -11.94
N VAL A 53 8.14 -11.10 -10.80
CA VAL A 53 9.52 -11.60 -10.77
C VAL A 53 9.49 -13.11 -10.51
N VAL A 54 9.93 -13.90 -11.49
CA VAL A 54 9.95 -15.38 -11.40
C VAL A 54 11.08 -15.86 -10.48
N TYR A 55 12.20 -15.15 -10.46
CA TYR A 55 13.35 -15.46 -9.63
C TYR A 55 14.17 -14.21 -9.34
N TYR A 56 14.67 -14.10 -8.13
CA TYR A 56 15.67 -13.12 -7.71
C TYR A 56 16.49 -13.71 -6.54
N ASP A 57 17.72 -13.21 -6.36
CA ASP A 57 18.50 -13.55 -5.17
C ASP A 57 17.95 -12.80 -3.95
N GLU A 58 17.80 -13.47 -2.81
CA GLU A 58 17.20 -12.89 -1.60
C GLU A 58 17.97 -11.65 -1.10
N SER A 59 19.26 -11.51 -1.42
CA SER A 59 20.03 -10.30 -1.11
C SER A 59 19.50 -9.03 -1.78
N TYR A 60 18.74 -9.16 -2.88
CA TYR A 60 18.05 -8.05 -3.52
C TYR A 60 16.70 -7.70 -2.86
N ASN A 61 16.23 -8.48 -1.88
CA ASN A 61 15.00 -8.21 -1.17
C ASN A 61 15.15 -7.03 -0.20
N ILE A 62 14.58 -5.89 -0.58
CA ILE A 62 14.59 -4.67 0.23
C ILE A 62 13.31 -4.46 1.05
N THR A 63 12.38 -5.42 1.05
CA THR A 63 11.07 -5.28 1.71
C THR A 63 11.21 -4.88 3.18
N SER A 64 12.11 -5.55 3.91
CA SER A 64 12.38 -5.25 5.32
C SER A 64 12.93 -3.84 5.55
N LYS A 65 13.73 -3.31 4.63
CA LYS A 65 14.24 -1.93 4.70
C LYS A 65 13.11 -0.93 4.53
N ILE A 66 12.25 -1.15 3.53
CA ILE A 66 11.07 -0.30 3.26
C ILE A 66 10.14 -0.31 4.48
N LEU A 67 9.84 -1.48 5.06
CA LEU A 67 9.01 -1.60 6.26
C LEU A 67 9.61 -0.87 7.47
N THR A 68 10.92 -0.93 7.63
CA THR A 68 11.63 -0.21 8.71
C THR A 68 11.49 1.30 8.54
N ARG A 69 11.63 1.81 7.31
CA ARG A 69 11.49 3.23 6.99
C ARG A 69 10.05 3.71 7.14
N LEU A 70 9.07 2.91 6.68
CA LEU A 70 7.64 3.19 6.87
C LEU A 70 7.28 3.34 8.35
N LYS A 71 7.79 2.46 9.23
CA LYS A 71 7.55 2.55 10.68
C LYS A 71 8.18 3.79 11.32
N ALA A 72 9.24 4.34 10.72
CA ALA A 72 9.88 5.57 11.19
C ALA A 72 9.12 6.82 10.73
N ASP A 73 8.60 6.81 9.49
CA ASP A 73 7.88 7.93 8.89
C ASP A 73 6.41 8.01 9.38
N LEU A 74 5.81 6.90 9.79
CA LEU A 74 4.47 6.89 10.36
C LEU A 74 4.50 7.34 11.83
N PRO A 75 3.68 8.33 12.23
CA PRO A 75 3.57 8.71 13.63
C PRO A 75 3.04 7.51 14.42
N LYS A 76 3.75 7.13 15.50
CA LYS A 76 3.23 6.18 16.47
C LYS A 76 1.95 6.80 17.07
N LYS A 77 0.81 6.14 16.86
CA LYS A 77 -0.39 6.42 17.65
C LYS A 77 -0.16 6.00 19.10
#